data_AF-A0A425Y2Q3-F1
#
_entry.id   AF-A0A425Y2Q3-F1
#
_cell.length_a   1.000
_cell.length_b   1.000
_cell.length_c   1.000
_cell.angle_alpha   90.00
_cell.angle_beta   90.00
_cell.angle_gamma   90.00
#
_symmetry.space_group_name_H-M   'P 1'
#
loop_
_entity.id
_entity.type
_entity.pdbx_description
1 polymer ?
#
loop_
_entity_poly.entity_id
_entity_poly.type
_entity_poly.pdbx_seq_one_letter_code
_entity_poly.pdbx_strand_id
1 'polypeptide(L)'
;MNSKRLIGYILMILAGITFILYLIFPFLNLPTENKLLIIAGTYLINKVFFYSSLYLLGKQIIVKIASYLPVWAERFIFRILKVQKVTQN
;
A
#
# COMPACT_ATOMS: atom_id res chain seq x y z
N MET A 1 -12.23 -4.49 17.19
CA MET A 1 -11.45 -4.47 15.93
C MET A 1 -9.99 -4.21 16.27
N ASN A 2 -9.03 -4.96 15.71
CA ASN A 2 -7.62 -4.84 16.10
C ASN A 2 -7.07 -3.48 15.64
N SER A 3 -6.70 -2.57 16.56
CA SER A 3 -6.39 -1.16 16.25
C SER A 3 -5.28 -1.00 15.19
N LYS A 4 -4.30 -1.91 15.20
CA LYS A 4 -3.23 -1.98 14.19
C LYS A 4 -3.75 -2.19 12.76
N ARG A 5 -4.84 -2.96 12.60
CA ARG A 5 -5.47 -3.19 11.29
C ARG A 5 -6.21 -1.95 10.80
N LEU A 6 -6.94 -1.28 11.69
CA LEU A 6 -7.65 -0.04 11.35
C LEU A 6 -6.66 1.04 10.90
N ILE A 7 -5.55 1.22 11.63
CA ILE A 7 -4.47 2.15 11.27
C ILE A 7 -3.88 1.78 9.90
N GLY A 8 -3.63 0.49 9.65
CA GLY A 8 -3.14 0.02 8.35
C GLY A 8 -4.07 0.38 7.18
N TYR A 9 -5.39 0.25 7.36
CA TYR A 9 -6.36 0.60 6.31
C TYR A 9 -6.42 2.11 6.08
N ILE A 10 -6.37 2.91 7.15
CA ILE A 10 -6.30 4.37 7.03
C ILE A 10 -5.04 4.78 6.26
N LEU A 11 -3.87 4.21 6.60
CA LEU A 11 -2.62 4.46 5.87
C LEU A 11 -2.71 4.06 4.41
N MET A 12 -3.40 2.96 4.09
CA MET A 12 -3.62 2.53 2.71
C MET A 12 -4.48 3.53 1.93
N ILE A 13 -5.55 4.04 2.53
CA ILE A 13 -6.40 5.07 1.91
C ILE A 13 -5.62 6.37 1.70
N LEU A 14 -4.85 6.81 2.70
CA LEU A 14 -3.99 7.99 2.59
C LEU A 14 -2.91 7.81 1.52
N ALA A 15 -2.33 6.61 1.38
CA ALA A 15 -1.42 6.29 0.29
C ALA A 15 -2.13 6.40 -1.07
N GLY A 16 -3.37 5.93 -1.20
CA GLY A 16 -4.18 6.11 -2.41
C GLY A 16 -4.41 7.58 -2.76
N ILE A 17 -4.83 8.40 -1.80
CA ILE A 17 -5.08 9.83 -1.99
C ILE A 17 -3.80 10.57 -2.39
N THR A 18 -2.71 10.35 -1.67
CA THR A 18 -1.41 10.99 -1.96
C THR A 18 -0.84 10.54 -3.31
N PHE A 19 -1.14 9.32 -3.76
CA PHE A 19 -0.72 8.83 -5.07
C PHE A 19 -1.45 9.58 -6.18
N ILE A 20 -2.76 9.78 -6.04
CA ILE A 20 -3.56 10.58 -6.98
C ILE A 20 -3.06 12.03 -7.01
N LEU A 21 -2.79 12.63 -5.85
CA LEU A 21 -2.22 13.98 -5.77
C LEU A 21 -0.87 14.07 -6.48
N TYR A 22 0.02 13.12 -6.25
CA TYR A 22 1.32 13.04 -6.93
C TYR A 22 1.17 12.99 -8.46
N LEU A 23 0.16 12.26 -8.98
CA LEU A 23 -0.12 12.22 -10.42
C LEU A 23 -0.69 13.53 -10.97
N ILE A 24 -1.48 14.26 -10.18
CA ILE A 24 -2.14 15.50 -10.62
C ILE A 24 -1.19 16.70 -10.57
N PHE A 25 -0.29 16.77 -9.58
CA PHE A 25 0.59 17.93 -9.35
C PHE A 25 1.45 18.38 -10.53
N PRO A 26 1.99 17.49 -11.39
CA PRO A 26 2.68 17.89 -12.61
C PRO A 26 1.81 18.72 -13.58
N PHE A 27 0.49 18.48 -13.59
CA PHE A 27 -0.46 19.14 -14.50
C PHE A 27 -1.06 20.42 -13.91
N LEU A 28 -0.87 20.68 -12.62
CA LEU A 28 -1.31 21.93 -11.99
C LEU A 28 -0.38 23.09 -12.37
N ASN A 29 -0.99 24.26 -12.56
CA ASN A 29 -0.28 25.50 -12.88
C ASN A 29 0.27 26.15 -11.60
N LEU A 30 1.18 25.45 -10.92
CA LEU A 30 1.84 25.87 -9.68
C LEU A 30 3.11 26.68 -9.99
N PRO A 31 3.50 27.64 -9.11
CA PRO A 31 4.77 28.35 -9.23
C PRO A 31 5.95 27.37 -9.31
N THR A 32 6.84 27.56 -10.28
CA THR A 32 7.95 26.63 -10.60
C THR A 32 8.88 26.37 -9.42
N GLU A 33 9.14 27.39 -8.60
CA GLU A 33 10.01 27.30 -7.41
C GLU A 33 9.49 26.30 -6.37
N ASN A 34 8.17 26.23 -6.19
CA ASN A 34 7.53 25.38 -5.19
C ASN A 34 7.05 24.04 -5.76
N LYS A 35 6.85 23.97 -7.09
CA LYS A 35 6.26 22.79 -7.76
C LYS A 35 7.09 21.53 -7.52
N LEU A 36 8.41 21.61 -7.66
CA LEU A 36 9.30 20.47 -7.43
C LEU A 36 9.28 20.01 -5.98
N LEU A 37 9.31 20.94 -5.02
CA LEU A 37 9.27 20.63 -3.59
C LEU A 37 7.96 19.95 -3.19
N ILE A 38 6.83 20.43 -3.71
CA ILE A 38 5.51 19.84 -3.45
C ILE A 38 5.43 18.42 -4.02
N ILE A 39 5.88 18.20 -5.26
CA ILE A 39 5.88 16.88 -5.90
C ILE A 39 6.79 15.91 -5.12
N ALA A 40 8.02 16.33 -4.79
CA ALA A 40 8.96 15.51 -4.05
C ALA A 40 8.48 15.17 -2.63
N GLY A 41 7.92 16.16 -1.91
CA GLY A 41 7.35 15.96 -0.58
C GLY A 41 6.18 14.98 -0.60
N THR A 42 5.28 15.13 -1.57
CA THR A 42 4.12 14.25 -1.73
C THR A 42 4.53 12.84 -2.11
N TYR A 43 5.55 12.69 -2.95
CA TYR A 43 6.14 11.40 -3.29
C TYR A 43 6.70 10.69 -2.06
N LEU A 44 7.48 11.40 -1.22
CA LEU A 44 8.05 10.82 0.00
C LEU A 44 6.95 10.40 0.99
N ILE A 45 5.98 11.27 1.25
CA ILE A 45 4.85 10.98 2.13
C ILE A 45 4.07 9.77 1.61
N ASN A 46 3.83 9.70 0.30
CA ASN A 46 3.16 8.57 -0.32
C ASN A 46 3.91 7.25 -0.05
N LYS A 47 5.22 7.23 -0.30
CA LYS A 47 6.06 6.05 -0.06
C LYS A 47 6.01 5.61 1.39
N VAL A 48 6.09 6.54 2.34
CA VAL A 48 6.01 6.25 3.77
C VAL A 48 4.65 5.63 4.13
N PHE A 49 3.55 6.22 3.68
CA PHE A 49 2.21 5.69 3.95
C PHE A 49 2.00 4.31 3.31
N PHE A 50 2.44 4.14 2.07
CA PHE A 50 2.29 2.89 1.34
C PHE A 50 3.10 1.74 1.97
N TYR A 51 4.37 1.96 2.29
CA TYR A 51 5.17 0.90 2.93
C TYR A 51 4.74 0.62 4.38
N SER A 52 4.29 1.65 5.11
CA SER A 52 3.74 1.45 6.45
C SER A 52 2.43 0.67 6.43
N SER A 53 1.54 0.94 5.47
CA SER A 53 0.30 0.19 5.31
C SER A 53 0.58 -1.26 4.89
N LEU A 54 1.52 -1.49 3.97
CA LEU A 54 1.98 -2.83 3.60
C LEU A 54 2.64 -3.57 4.76
N TYR A 55 3.38 -2.90 5.64
CA TYR A 55 3.94 -3.55 6.81
C TYR A 55 2.85 -4.04 7.77
N LEU A 56 1.81 -3.23 7.99
CA LEU A 56 0.73 -3.55 8.91
C LEU A 56 -0.31 -4.54 8.34
N LEU A 57 -0.58 -4.46 7.03
CA LEU A 57 -1.64 -5.23 6.36
C LEU A 57 -1.12 -6.27 5.38
N GLY A 58 0.16 -6.23 5.00
CA GLY A 58 0.71 -6.96 3.87
C GLY A 58 0.43 -8.45 3.95
N LYS A 59 0.66 -9.10 5.10
CA LYS A 59 0.33 -10.53 5.26
C LYS A 59 -1.13 -10.85 4.95
N GLN A 60 -2.08 -10.01 5.38
CA GLN A 60 -3.51 -10.23 5.15
C GLN A 60 -3.90 -9.96 3.70
N ILE A 61 -3.35 -8.90 3.10
CA ILE A 61 -3.56 -8.56 1.69
C ILE A 61 -3.01 -9.69 0.81
N ILE A 62 -1.80 -10.17 1.09
CA ILE A 62 -1.16 -11.27 0.38
C ILE A 62 -1.99 -12.55 0.51
N VAL A 63 -2.43 -12.93 1.71
CA VAL A 63 -3.28 -14.10 1.92
C VAL A 63 -4.59 -13.98 1.15
N LYS A 64 -5.22 -12.80 1.17
CA LYS A 64 -6.48 -12.55 0.48
C LYS A 64 -6.31 -12.58 -1.04
N ILE A 65 -5.27 -11.94 -1.59
CA ILE A 65 -4.95 -11.99 -3.02
C ILE A 65 -4.60 -13.43 -3.45
N ALA A 66 -3.79 -14.13 -2.65
CA ALA A 66 -3.41 -15.51 -2.93
C ALA A 66 -4.62 -16.46 -2.98
N SER A 67 -5.67 -16.20 -2.20
CA SER A 67 -6.91 -16.99 -2.26
C SER A 67 -7.70 -16.84 -3.56
N TYR A 68 -7.47 -15.77 -4.34
CA TYR A 68 -8.07 -15.60 -5.67
C TYR A 68 -7.21 -16.19 -6.79
N LEU A 69 -6.01 -16.69 -6.49
CA LEU A 69 -5.10 -17.26 -7.47
C LEU A 69 -5.33 -18.77 -7.65
N PRO A 70 -4.99 -19.33 -8.83
CA PRO A 70 -5.01 -20.77 -9.02
C PRO A 70 -4.05 -21.48 -8.05
N VAL A 71 -4.40 -22.70 -7.65
CA VAL A 71 -3.76 -23.48 -6.57
C VAL A 71 -2.23 -23.60 -6.72
N TRP A 72 -1.71 -23.66 -7.95
CA TRP A 72 -0.27 -23.66 -8.21
C TRP A 72 0.39 -22.33 -7.78
N ALA A 73 -0.17 -21.19 -8.18
CA ALA A 73 0.36 -19.87 -7.86
C ALA A 73 0.24 -19.56 -6.37
N GLU A 74 -0.87 -19.98 -5.74
CA GLU A 74 -1.08 -19.87 -4.29
C GLU A 74 0.05 -20.57 -3.51
N ARG A 75 0.34 -21.85 -3.83
CA ARG A 75 1.43 -22.61 -3.17
C ARG A 75 2.79 -21.99 -3.39
N PHE A 76 3.06 -21.46 -4.58
CA PHE A 76 4.33 -20.81 -4.90
C PHE A 76 4.54 -19.54 -4.06
N ILE A 77 3.51 -18.70 -3.96
CA ILE A 77 3.53 -17.44 -3.19
C ILE A 77 3.70 -17.72 -1.69
N PHE A 78 2.96 -18.69 -1.14
CA PHE A 78 3.11 -19.04 0.28
C PHE A 78 4.50 -19.60 0.62
N ARG A 79 5.10 -20.36 -0.32
CA ARG A 79 6.46 -20.92 -0.14
C ARG A 79 7.54 -19.83 -0.17
N ILE A 80 7.45 -18.87 -1.10
CA ILE A 80 8.40 -17.77 -1.22
C ILE A 80 8.30 -16.83 -0.01
N LEU A 81 7.08 -16.47 0.37
CA LEU A 81 6.85 -15.46 1.41
C LEU A 81 6.91 -16.05 2.84
N LYS A 82 7.09 -17.38 2.98
CA LYS A 82 7.03 -18.11 4.26
C LYS A 82 5.80 -17.71 5.10
N VAL A 83 4.67 -17.46 4.44
CA VAL A 83 3.42 -17.09 5.10
C VAL A 83 2.59 -18.35 5.28
N GLN A 84 2.17 -18.64 6.51
CA GLN A 84 1.25 -19.75 6.76
C GLN A 84 -0.17 -19.35 6.35
N LYS A 85 -0.88 -20.29 5.70
CA LYS A 85 -2.30 -20.15 5.39
C LYS A 85 -3.03 -19.98 6.73
N VAL A 86 -3.72 -18.85 6.91
CA VAL A 86 -4.53 -18.63 8.11
C VAL A 86 -5.74 -19.55 7.99
N THR A 87 -5.67 -20.73 8.59
CA THR A 87 -6.82 -21.62 8.74
C THR A 87 -7.86 -20.87 9.57
N GLN A 88 -8.94 -20.44 8.93
CA GLN A 88 -10.14 -20.07 9.66
C GLN A 88 -10.73 -21.36 10.20
N ASN A 89 -10.65 -21.56 11.51
CA ASN A 89 -11.59 -22.42 12.21
C ASN A 89 -12.96 -21.74 12.25
#